data_AF-A0A1Q6WV94-F1
#
_entry.id   AF-A0A1Q6WV94-F1
#
_cell.length_a   1.000
_cell.length_b   1.000
_cell.length_c   1.000
_cell.angle_alpha   90.00
_cell.angle_beta   90.00
_cell.angle_gamma   90.00
#
_symmetry.space_group_name_H-M   'P 1'
#
loop_
_entity.id
_entity.type
_entity.pdbx_description
1 polymer ?
#
loop_
_entity_poly.entity_id
_entity_poly.type
_entity_poly.pdbx_seq_one_letter_code
_entity_poly.pdbx_strand_id
1 'polypeptide(L)'
;MFGYDYFSEHAKVAGVATPKVLSYEGLWGGGEECAYEVLNFADGKRNAQEIRDAVSAEYGPMPLEIVVEYLKALEKIGVVEQVK
;
A
#
# COMPACT_ATOMS: atom_id res chain seq x y z
N MET A 1 11.49 -9.15 17.66
CA MET A 1 10.95 -9.58 16.34
C MET A 1 12.13 -9.63 15.38
N PHE A 2 12.39 -10.78 14.76
CA PHE A 2 13.40 -10.87 13.68
C PHE A 2 12.69 -10.57 12.36
N GLY A 3 13.05 -9.48 11.71
CA GLY A 3 12.48 -9.05 10.43
C GLY A 3 13.12 -7.73 10.03
N TYR A 4 13.62 -7.64 8.79
CA TYR A 4 14.11 -6.38 8.24
C TYR A 4 12.92 -5.58 7.74
N ASP A 5 12.63 -4.46 8.40
CA ASP A 5 11.59 -3.53 7.95
C ASP A 5 12.10 -2.71 6.77
N TYR A 6 12.03 -3.33 5.58
CA TYR A 6 12.49 -2.75 4.33
C TYR A 6 11.84 -1.39 4.08
N PHE A 7 10.53 -1.29 4.29
CA PHE A 7 9.77 -0.09 4.02
C PHE A 7 10.27 1.06 4.91
N SER A 8 10.33 0.87 6.23
CA SER A 8 10.75 1.93 7.14
C SER A 8 12.19 2.40 6.88
N GLU A 9 13.10 1.50 6.55
CA GLU A 9 14.50 1.87 6.26
C GLU A 9 14.60 2.69 4.97
N HIS A 10 13.96 2.25 3.88
CA HIS A 10 14.03 2.96 2.60
C HIS A 10 13.17 4.23 2.59
N ALA A 11 12.05 4.25 3.33
CA ALA A 11 11.20 5.43 3.47
C ALA A 11 11.93 6.58 4.18
N LYS A 12 12.71 6.29 5.24
CA LYS A 12 13.56 7.29 5.91
C LYS A 12 14.57 7.91 4.94
N VAL A 13 15.27 7.07 4.18
CA VAL A 13 16.28 7.52 3.19
C VAL A 13 15.62 8.35 2.09
N ALA A 14 14.44 7.95 1.62
CA ALA A 14 13.70 8.65 0.57
C ALA A 14 12.92 9.87 1.07
N GLY A 15 12.87 10.15 2.39
CA GLY A 15 12.03 11.21 2.95
C GLY A 15 10.54 11.00 2.67
N VAL A 16 10.08 9.75 2.78
CA VAL A 16 8.69 9.33 2.65
C VAL A 16 8.08 9.22 4.04
N ALA A 17 6.95 9.88 4.26
CA ALA A 17 6.20 9.75 5.51
C ALA A 17 5.55 8.36 5.60
N THR A 18 5.26 7.90 6.82
CA THR A 18 4.52 6.66 7.06
C THR A 18 3.17 6.71 6.34
N PRO A 19 2.88 5.78 5.40
CA PRO A 19 1.63 5.76 4.65
C PRO A 19 0.41 5.58 5.55
N LYS A 20 -0.67 6.30 5.25
CA LYS A 20 -1.94 6.20 5.99
C LYS A 20 -2.55 4.80 5.97
N VAL A 21 -2.29 4.00 4.93
CA VAL A 21 -2.82 2.63 4.85
C VAL A 21 -2.36 1.77 6.04
N LEU A 22 -1.17 1.99 6.60
CA LEU A 22 -0.66 1.23 7.75
C LEU A 22 -1.42 1.53 9.05
N SER A 23 -2.12 2.66 9.11
CA SER A 23 -2.98 3.05 10.25
C SER A 23 -4.46 2.88 9.94
N TYR A 24 -4.80 2.27 8.81
CA TYR A 24 -6.18 2.11 8.37
C TYR A 24 -6.89 1.04 9.20
N GLU A 25 -8.14 1.30 9.57
CA GLU A 25 -9.01 0.32 10.22
C GLU A 25 -10.14 -0.02 9.25
N GLY A 26 -10.03 -1.17 8.59
CA GLY A 26 -11.05 -1.70 7.71
C GLY A 26 -12.16 -2.40 8.49
N LEU A 27 -13.22 -2.81 7.77
CA LEU A 27 -14.32 -3.57 8.38
C LEU A 27 -13.91 -4.99 8.76
N TRP A 28 -13.01 -5.60 7.98
CA TRP A 28 -12.62 -7.00 8.11
C TRP A 28 -11.10 -7.22 8.18
N GLY A 29 -10.32 -6.16 8.40
CA GLY A 29 -8.85 -6.21 8.48
C GLY A 29 -8.23 -4.88 8.92
N GLY A 30 -6.99 -4.92 9.39
CA GLY A 30 -6.22 -3.76 9.82
C GLY A 30 -5.33 -3.19 8.71
N GLY A 31 -4.56 -2.16 9.07
CA GLY A 31 -3.76 -1.41 8.13
C GLY A 31 -2.60 -2.21 7.54
N GLU A 32 -2.02 -3.13 8.32
CA GLU A 32 -0.96 -4.01 7.84
C GLU A 32 -1.47 -5.03 6.81
N GLU A 33 -2.64 -5.64 7.03
CA GLU A 33 -3.26 -6.55 6.06
C GLU A 33 -3.65 -5.81 4.77
N CYS A 34 -4.23 -4.61 4.92
CA CYS A 34 -4.57 -3.77 3.78
C CYS A 34 -3.32 -3.36 2.97
N ALA A 35 -2.24 -2.95 3.65
CA ALA A 35 -0.99 -2.59 3.00
C ALA A 35 -0.34 -3.80 2.30
N TYR A 36 -0.43 -4.98 2.90
CA TYR A 36 0.06 -6.22 2.30
C TYR A 36 -0.71 -6.55 1.01
N GLU A 37 -2.04 -6.51 1.03
CA GLU A 37 -2.81 -6.83 -0.17
C GLU A 37 -2.70 -5.77 -1.26
N VAL A 38 -2.61 -4.48 -0.93
CA VAL A 38 -2.30 -3.44 -1.92
C VAL A 38 -0.98 -3.74 -2.64
N LEU A 39 0.04 -4.17 -1.90
CA LEU A 39 1.34 -4.55 -2.48
C LEU A 39 1.22 -5.81 -3.35
N ASN A 40 0.46 -6.83 -2.92
CA ASN A 40 0.25 -8.05 -3.72
C ASN A 40 -0.45 -7.78 -5.04
N PHE A 41 -1.43 -6.88 -5.06
CA PHE A 41 -2.16 -6.53 -6.28
C PHE A 41 -1.41 -5.57 -7.20
N ALA A 42 -0.36 -4.90 -6.72
CA ALA A 42 0.51 -4.01 -7.48
C ALA A 42 1.48 -4.79 -8.40
N ASP A 43 0.93 -5.66 -9.24
CA ASP A 43 1.65 -6.58 -10.12
C ASP A 43 2.12 -5.96 -11.45
N GLY A 44 2.08 -4.63 -11.57
CA GLY A 44 2.39 -3.90 -12.80
C GLY A 44 1.37 -4.08 -13.92
N LYS A 45 0.20 -4.68 -13.65
CA LYS A 45 -0.92 -4.80 -14.62
C LYS A 45 -2.14 -4.00 -14.20
N ARG A 46 -2.42 -3.94 -12.89
CA ARG A 46 -3.55 -3.19 -12.34
C ARG A 46 -3.20 -1.73 -12.09
N ASN A 47 -4.12 -0.83 -12.40
CA ASN A 47 -4.03 0.56 -11.96
C ASN A 47 -4.51 0.72 -10.50
N ALA A 48 -4.29 1.90 -9.92
CA ALA A 48 -4.63 2.17 -8.51
C ALA A 48 -6.12 1.97 -8.18
N GLN A 49 -7.03 2.23 -9.12
CA GLN A 49 -8.46 2.04 -8.91
C GLN A 49 -8.80 0.55 -8.87
N GLU A 50 -8.27 -0.25 -9.80
CA GLU A 50 -8.47 -1.70 -9.82
C GLU A 50 -7.89 -2.37 -8.57
N ILE A 51 -6.72 -1.93 -8.11
CA ILE A 51 -6.12 -2.39 -6.85
C ILE A 51 -7.04 -2.06 -5.67
N ARG A 52 -7.50 -0.80 -5.56
CA ARG A 52 -8.42 -0.39 -4.50
C ARG A 52 -9.70 -1.21 -4.52
N ASP A 53 -10.27 -1.47 -5.69
CA ASP A 53 -11.53 -2.20 -5.83
C ASP A 53 -11.35 -3.67 -5.41
N ALA A 54 -10.21 -4.30 -5.73
CA ALA A 54 -9.88 -5.65 -5.27
C ALA A 54 -9.72 -5.73 -3.74
N VAL A 55 -8.94 -4.83 -3.15
CA VAL A 55 -8.76 -4.78 -1.68
C VAL A 55 -10.08 -4.46 -0.98
N SER A 56 -10.91 -3.59 -1.58
CA SER A 56 -12.22 -3.25 -1.01
C SER A 56 -13.19 -4.43 -1.00
N ALA A 57 -13.05 -5.37 -1.95
CA ALA A 57 -13.85 -6.58 -1.98
C ALA A 57 -13.54 -7.53 -0.81
N GLU A 58 -12.33 -7.45 -0.26
CA GLU A 58 -11.86 -8.32 0.83
C GLU A 58 -12.06 -7.67 2.21
N TYR A 59 -11.72 -6.39 2.37
CA TYR A 59 -11.69 -5.73 3.68
C TYR A 59 -12.79 -4.68 3.89
N GLY A 60 -13.66 -4.51 2.90
CA GLY A 60 -14.69 -3.48 2.88
C GLY A 60 -14.24 -2.18 2.21
N PRO A 61 -15.13 -1.20 2.06
CA PRO A 61 -14.86 0.01 1.30
C PRO A 61 -13.58 0.71 1.75
N MET A 62 -12.68 1.01 0.80
CA MET A 62 -11.42 1.69 1.08
C MET A 62 -11.30 3.00 0.29
N PRO A 63 -10.81 4.10 0.88
CA PRO A 63 -10.55 5.33 0.15
C PRO A 63 -9.49 5.13 -0.93
N LEU A 64 -9.71 5.66 -2.14
CA LEU A 64 -8.73 5.55 -3.22
C LEU A 64 -7.45 6.33 -2.91
N GLU A 65 -7.58 7.45 -2.20
CA GLU A 65 -6.49 8.37 -1.90
C GLU A 65 -5.41 7.70 -1.04
N ILE A 66 -5.80 6.84 -0.09
CA ILE A 66 -4.83 6.14 0.77
C ILE A 66 -4.07 5.05 0.01
N VAL A 67 -4.73 4.40 -0.97
CA VAL A 67 -4.09 3.41 -1.86
C VAL A 67 -3.10 4.11 -2.79
N VAL A 68 -3.50 5.23 -3.40
CA VAL A 68 -2.61 6.03 -4.27
C VAL A 68 -1.42 6.60 -3.50
N GLU A 69 -1.63 7.08 -2.27
CA GLU A 69 -0.55 7.54 -1.39
C GLU A 69 0.48 6.43 -1.15
N TYR A 70 0.01 5.23 -0.86
CA TYR A 70 0.88 4.09 -0.58
C TYR A 70 1.63 3.60 -1.82
N LEU A 71 0.97 3.49 -2.99
CA LEU A 71 1.63 3.10 -4.24
C LEU A 71 2.72 4.10 -4.64
N LYS A 72 2.50 5.41 -4.44
CA LYS A 72 3.53 6.44 -4.65
C LYS A 72 4.69 6.32 -3.67
N ALA A 73 4.41 5.97 -2.42
CA ALA A 73 5.46 5.72 -1.43
C ALA A 73 6.33 4.52 -1.85
N LEU A 74 5.70 3.41 -2.26
CA LEU A 74 6.37 2.21 -2.75
C LEU A 74 7.18 2.46 -4.03
N GLU A 75 6.63 3.21 -4.99
CA GLU A 75 7.35 3.60 -6.21
C GLU A 75 8.60 4.44 -5.88
N LYS A 76 8.47 5.39 -4.96
CA LYS A 76 9.58 6.26 -4.54
C LYS A 76 10.71 5.51 -3.85
N ILE A 77 10.42 4.36 -3.22
CA ILE A 77 11.44 3.47 -2.64
C ILE A 77 11.85 2.32 -3.58
N GLY A 78 11.35 2.30 -4.82
CA GLY A 78 11.74 1.35 -5.86
C GLY A 78 11.15 -0.05 -5.73
N VAL A 79 10.01 -0.21 -5.04
CA VAL A 79 9.37 -1.51 -4.81
C VAL A 79 8.36 -1.87 -5.90
N VAL A 80 7.65 -0.89 -6.45
CA VAL A 80 6.65 -1.08 -7.51
C VAL A 80 6.83 -0.06 -8.63
N GLU A 81 6.31 -0.37 -9.81
CA GLU A 81 6.12 0.59 -10.91
C GLU A 81 4.61 0.78 -11.12
N GLN A 82 4.15 2.04 -11.19
CA GLN A 82 2.72 2.32 -11.37
C GLN A 82 2.29 2.16 -12.83
N VAL A 83 1.18 1.44 -13.02
CA VAL A 83 0.46 1.42 -14.29
C VAL A 83 -0.26 2.74 -14.47
N LYS A 84 -0.07 3.37 -15.63
CA LYS A 84 -0.69 4.66 -15.98
C LYS A 84 -2.15 4.51 -16.40
#